data_AF-A0A658NWH2-F1
#
_entry.id   AF-A0A658NWH2-F1
#
_cell.length_a   1.000
_cell.length_b   1.000
_cell.length_c   1.000
_cell.angle_alpha   90.00
_cell.angle_beta   90.00
_cell.angle_gamma   90.00
#
_symmetry.space_group_name_H-M   'P 1'
#
loop_
_entity.id
_entity.type
_entity.pdbx_description
1 polymer ?
#
loop_
_entity_poly.entity_id
_entity_poly.type
_entity_poly.pdbx_seq_one_letter_code
_entity_poly.pdbx_strand_id
1 'polypeptide(L)'
;PEVQFLANRGYAVLQPNFRGSTGYGRKFWEISFKQWGLSMQDDVTDGTKWLIEKGIANPKKIAIYGGSYGGYATLQGIVREP
;
A
#
# COMPACT_ATOMS: atom_id res chain seq x y z
N PRO A 1 1.99 -16.93 -1.76
CA PRO A 1 3.33 -17.42 -2.17
C PRO A 1 4.32 -16.27 -2.45
N GLU A 2 3.91 -15.24 -3.18
CA GLU A 2 4.76 -14.09 -3.56
C GLU A 2 5.37 -13.36 -2.36
N VAL A 3 4.59 -13.08 -1.32
CA VAL A 3 5.06 -12.41 -0.10
C VAL A 3 6.19 -13.18 0.59
N GLN A 4 6.01 -14.48 0.75
CA GLN A 4 7.03 -15.36 1.37
C GLN A 4 8.27 -15.49 0.48
N PHE A 5 8.11 -15.51 -0.84
CA PHE A 5 9.22 -15.48 -1.79
C PHE A 5 10.03 -14.18 -1.67
N LEU A 6 9.36 -13.01 -1.65
CA LEU A 6 10.02 -11.71 -1.47
C LEU A 6 10.71 -11.60 -0.11
N ALA A 7 10.04 -12.00 0.97
CA ALA A 7 10.62 -12.03 2.31
C ALA A 7 11.88 -12.91 2.37
N ASN A 8 11.82 -14.09 1.74
CA ASN A 8 12.99 -14.98 1.62
C ASN A 8 14.15 -14.34 0.85
N ARG A 9 13.89 -13.44 -0.10
CA ARG A 9 14.91 -12.66 -0.82
C ARG A 9 15.36 -11.38 -0.10
N GLY A 10 14.96 -11.20 1.15
CA GLY A 10 15.42 -10.10 2.01
C GLY A 10 14.61 -8.81 1.89
N TYR A 11 13.43 -8.84 1.28
CA TYR A 11 12.52 -7.70 1.25
C TYR A 11 11.66 -7.66 2.53
N ALA A 12 11.53 -6.48 3.14
CA ALA A 12 10.42 -6.23 4.05
C ALA A 12 9.14 -6.02 3.22
N VAL A 13 8.09 -6.79 3.51
CA VAL A 13 6.83 -6.74 2.74
C VAL A 13 5.70 -6.24 3.63
N LEU A 14 5.08 -5.13 3.24
CA LEU A 14 3.88 -4.60 3.88
C LEU A 14 2.65 -4.95 3.04
N GLN A 15 1.59 -5.47 3.68
CA GLN A 15 0.29 -5.68 3.07
C GLN A 15 -0.78 -4.93 3.89
N PRO A 16 -1.00 -3.64 3.62
CA PRO A 16 -1.95 -2.86 4.40
C PRO A 16 -3.38 -3.10 3.91
N ASN A 17 -4.31 -3.19 4.86
CA ASN A 17 -5.73 -3.02 4.56
C ASN A 17 -6.06 -1.54 4.59
N PHE A 18 -5.95 -0.89 3.43
CA PHE A 18 -6.35 0.52 3.24
C PHE A 18 -7.89 0.67 3.31
N ARG A 19 -8.38 1.90 3.45
CA ARG A 19 -9.83 2.20 3.48
C ARG A 19 -10.52 1.61 2.26
N GLY A 20 -11.63 0.89 2.46
CA GLY A 20 -12.28 0.10 1.41
C GLY A 20 -11.97 -1.40 1.46
N SER A 21 -10.93 -1.84 2.18
CA SER A 21 -10.74 -3.27 2.45
C SER A 21 -11.93 -3.87 3.19
N THR A 22 -12.27 -5.11 2.86
CA THR A 22 -13.36 -5.84 3.50
C THR A 22 -12.94 -6.36 4.89
N GLY A 23 -13.93 -6.74 5.72
CA GLY A 23 -13.68 -7.27 7.07
C GLY A 23 -13.68 -6.23 8.20
N TYR A 24 -13.76 -4.93 7.88
CA TYR A 24 -13.74 -3.82 8.84
C TYR A 24 -15.09 -3.08 8.99
N GLY A 25 -16.17 -3.69 8.47
CA GLY A 25 -17.53 -3.14 8.52
C GLY A 25 -17.88 -2.16 7.41
N ARG A 26 -19.18 -1.91 7.25
CA ARG A 26 -19.75 -1.11 6.16
C ARG A 26 -19.18 0.31 6.10
N LYS A 27 -19.02 0.97 7.24
CA LYS A 27 -18.48 2.33 7.31
C LYS A 27 -17.07 2.41 6.71
N PHE A 28 -16.19 1.46 7.04
CA PHE A 28 -14.82 1.44 6.52
C PHE A 28 -14.77 1.15 5.00
N TRP A 29 -15.73 0.37 4.51
CA TRP A 29 -15.88 0.14 3.08
C TRP A 29 -16.39 1.38 2.33
N GLU A 30 -17.46 2.03 2.82
CA GLU A 30 -18.09 3.17 2.13
C GLU A 30 -17.21 4.43 2.08
N ILE A 31 -16.31 4.63 3.05
CA ILE A 31 -15.37 5.77 3.01
C ILE A 31 -14.37 5.69 1.85
N SER A 32 -14.30 4.56 1.13
CA SER A 32 -13.46 4.40 -0.06
C SER A 32 -14.14 4.86 -1.35
N PHE A 33 -15.43 5.19 -1.30
CA PHE A 33 -16.19 5.52 -2.50
C PHE A 33 -15.75 6.84 -3.12
N LYS A 34 -15.47 6.80 -4.42
CA LYS A 34 -14.90 7.92 -5.18
C LYS A 34 -13.52 8.37 -4.67
N GLN A 35 -12.81 7.50 -3.94
CA GLN A 35 -11.50 7.81 -3.34
C GLN A 35 -10.33 7.06 -4.00
N TRP A 36 -10.55 6.40 -5.15
CA TRP A 36 -9.48 5.79 -5.93
C TRP A 36 -8.45 6.85 -6.33
N GLY A 37 -7.17 6.60 -6.05
CA GLY A 37 -6.06 7.53 -6.31
C GLY A 37 -5.99 8.72 -5.33
N LEU A 38 -7.04 8.94 -4.53
CA LEU A 38 -7.12 9.99 -3.51
C LEU A 38 -6.77 9.39 -2.15
N SER A 39 -7.67 9.49 -1.18
CA SER A 39 -7.39 9.12 0.20
C SER A 39 -7.17 7.62 0.43
N MET A 40 -7.57 6.76 -0.51
CA MET A 40 -7.16 5.35 -0.48
C MET A 40 -5.67 5.16 -0.77
N GLN A 41 -5.09 6.01 -1.63
CA GLN A 41 -3.66 5.97 -1.92
C GLN A 41 -2.86 6.56 -0.76
N ASP A 42 -3.41 7.56 -0.06
CA ASP A 42 -2.79 8.13 1.14
C ASP A 42 -2.52 7.04 2.19
N ASP A 43 -3.47 6.12 2.42
CA ASP A 43 -3.27 5.01 3.38
C ASP A 43 -2.07 4.11 3.02
N VAL A 44 -1.82 3.90 1.72
CA VAL A 44 -0.69 3.09 1.23
C VAL A 44 0.63 3.86 1.41
N THR A 45 0.63 5.15 1.07
CA THR A 45 1.77 6.05 1.27
C THR A 45 2.12 6.18 2.76
N ASP A 46 1.12 6.34 3.62
CA ASP A 46 1.30 6.49 5.05
C ASP A 46 1.87 5.22 5.67
N GLY A 47 1.43 4.04 5.24
CA GLY A 47 2.03 2.76 5.64
C GLY A 47 3.52 2.68 5.28
N THR A 48 3.90 3.20 4.11
CA THR A 48 5.31 3.26 3.68
C THR A 48 6.11 4.25 4.52
N LYS A 49 5.60 5.47 4.72
CA LYS A 49 6.23 6.52 5.54
C LYS A 49 6.41 6.05 6.99
N TRP A 50 5.43 5.36 7.55
CA TRP A 50 5.49 4.79 8.89
C TRP A 50 6.62 3.75 9.01
N LEU A 51 6.80 2.86 8.03
CA LEU A 51 7.92 1.91 8.04
C LEU A 51 9.29 2.58 7.92
N ILE A 52 9.40 3.66 7.15
CA ILE A 52 10.62 4.47 7.06
C ILE A 52 10.91 5.12 8.42
N GLU A 53 9.91 5.73 9.06
CA GLU A 53 10.05 6.36 10.38
C GLU A 53 10.49 5.35 11.45
N LYS A 54 9.97 4.12 11.40
CA LYS A 54 10.39 3.04 12.31
C LYS A 54 11.75 2.44 12.00
N GLY A 55 12.42 2.89 10.93
CA GLY A 55 13.72 2.35 10.50
C GLY A 55 13.64 0.94 9.91
N ILE A 56 12.44 0.45 9.59
CA ILE A 56 12.21 -0.88 9.00
C ILE A 56 12.48 -0.84 7.48
N ALA A 57 12.07 0.26 6.82
CA ALA A 57 12.25 0.44 5.38
C ALA A 57 13.32 1.50 5.07
N ASN A 58 14.15 1.23 4.07
CA ASN A 58 15.12 2.21 3.56
C ASN A 58 14.43 3.13 2.53
N PRO A 59 14.40 4.46 2.73
CA PRO A 59 13.68 5.38 1.83
C PRO A 59 14.21 5.39 0.39
N LYS A 60 15.45 4.93 0.16
CA LYS A 60 16.04 4.81 -1.19
C LYS A 60 15.76 3.46 -1.86
N LYS A 61 15.05 2.55 -1.20
CA LYS A 61 14.77 1.17 -1.66
C LYS A 61 13.32 0.79 -1.40
N ILE A 62 12.40 1.60 -1.93
CA ILE A 62 10.96 1.37 -1.86
C ILE A 62 10.46 0.88 -3.21
N ALA A 63 9.56 -0.11 -3.18
CA ALA A 63 8.85 -0.59 -4.35
C ALA A 63 7.38 -0.80 -4.00
N ILE A 64 6.49 -0.55 -4.96
CA ILE A 64 5.06 -0.84 -4.89
C ILE A 64 4.71 -1.89 -5.93
N TYR A 65 3.86 -2.86 -5.54
CA TYR A 65 3.53 -4.03 -6.36
C TYR A 65 2.08 -4.46 -6.10
N GLY A 66 1.34 -4.76 -7.17
CA GLY A 66 -0.01 -5.32 -7.07
C GLY A 66 -0.69 -5.55 -8.42
N GLY A 67 -1.77 -6.33 -8.41
CA GLY A 67 -2.64 -6.60 -9.57
C GLY A 67 -4.07 -6.12 -9.37
N SER A 68 -4.85 -6.01 -10.45
CA SER A 68 -6.22 -5.46 -10.44
C SER A 68 -6.23 -4.04 -9.83
N TYR A 69 -7.05 -3.76 -8.82
CA TYR A 69 -6.99 -2.48 -8.10
C TYR A 69 -5.57 -2.17 -7.56
N GLY A 70 -4.84 -3.18 -7.10
CA GLY A 70 -3.46 -3.02 -6.66
C GLY A 70 -2.51 -2.57 -7.78
N GLY A 71 -2.81 -2.93 -9.04
CA GLY A 71 -2.08 -2.46 -10.21
C GLY A 71 -2.38 -0.99 -10.52
N TYR A 72 -3.63 -0.58 -10.39
CA TYR A 72 -4.00 0.84 -10.44
C TYR A 72 -3.29 1.65 -9.34
N ALA A 73 -3.31 1.17 -8.09
CA ALA A 73 -2.63 1.82 -6.96
C ALA A 73 -1.09 1.86 -7.13
N THR A 74 -0.51 0.85 -7.79
CA THR A 74 0.91 0.83 -8.18
C THR A 74 1.24 2.00 -9.11
N LEU A 75 0.46 2.18 -10.18
CA LEU A 75 0.65 3.29 -11.13
C LEU A 75 0.38 4.66 -10.49
N GLN A 76 -0.66 4.76 -9.64
CA GLN A 76 -0.93 5.98 -8.90
C GLN A 76 0.18 6.33 -7.90
N GLY A 77 0.78 5.34 -7.25
CA GLY A 77 1.94 5.55 -6.37
C GLY A 77 3.09 6.22 -7.11
N ILE A 78 3.42 5.75 -8.32
CA ILE A 78 4.48 6.34 -9.15
C ILE A 78 4.15 7.79 -9.57
N VAL A 79 2.87 8.10 -9.82
CA VAL A 79 2.45 9.46 -10.19
C VAL A 79 2.51 10.42 -8.99
N ARG A 80 2.10 9.96 -7.82
CA ARG A 80 1.93 10.81 -6.63
C ARG A 80 3.20 10.94 -5.79
N GLU A 81 4.04 9.93 -5.78
CA GLU A 81 5.23 9.83 -4.94
C GLU A 81 6.42 9.32 -5.80
N PRO A 82 6.96 10.16 -6.71
CA PRO A 82 7.99 9.76 -7.67
C PRO A 82 9.38 9.52 -7.06
#